data_AF-A0A7X4KDG0-F1
#
_entry.id   AF-A0A7X4KDG0-F1
#
_cell.length_a   1.000
_cell.length_b   1.000
_cell.length_c   1.000
_cell.angle_alpha   90.00
_cell.angle_beta   90.00
_cell.angle_gamma   90.00
#
_symmetry.space_group_name_H-M   'P 1'
#
loop_
_entity.id
_entity.type
_entity.pdbx_description
1 polymer ?
#
loop_
_entity_poly.entity_id
_entity_poly.type
_entity_poly.pdbx_seq_one_letter_code
_entity_poly.pdbx_strand_id
1 'polypeptide(L)'
;MRKRTVLPLLALVAILAVIYTQFTIFIVPPIGSLPTGMTIVFPRLSKTSFIDSPDAICEREMGHVNLLCRGVTLGAVAAKAKIIARLPYSDTLYRISMVGDTPAK
;
A
#
# COMPACT_ATOMS: atom_id res chain seq x y z
N MET A 1 -36.07 3.43 -21.18
CA MET A 1 -34.92 4.36 -21.08
C MET A 1 -33.85 3.89 -20.08
N ARG A 2 -33.48 2.58 -20.03
CA ARG A 2 -32.66 2.01 -18.94
C ARG A 2 -31.21 1.67 -19.31
N LYS A 3 -30.85 1.58 -20.60
CA LYS A 3 -29.50 1.18 -21.05
C LYS A 3 -28.46 2.32 -21.10
N ARG A 4 -28.89 3.59 -21.24
CA ARG A 4 -27.97 4.73 -21.42
C ARG A 4 -27.20 5.13 -20.16
N THR A 5 -27.73 4.85 -18.97
CA THR A 5 -27.05 5.11 -17.68
C THR A 5 -26.21 3.92 -17.19
N VAL A 6 -26.47 2.71 -17.68
CA VAL A 6 -25.70 1.52 -17.28
C VAL A 6 -24.31 1.52 -17.91
N LEU A 7 -24.18 2.01 -19.15
CA LEU A 7 -22.90 2.08 -19.85
C LEU A 7 -21.86 3.00 -19.18
N PRO A 8 -22.18 4.26 -18.79
CA PRO A 8 -21.22 5.10 -18.07
C PRO A 8 -20.95 4.59 -16.66
N LEU A 9 -21.92 3.97 -15.99
CA LEU A 9 -21.71 3.34 -14.68
C LEU A 9 -20.72 2.18 -14.77
N LEU A 10 -20.87 1.32 -15.79
CA LEU A 10 -19.97 0.19 -16.03
C LEU A 10 -18.56 0.68 -16.38
N ALA A 11 -18.45 1.74 -17.19
CA ALA A 11 -17.17 2.36 -17.51
C ALA A 11 -16.49 2.94 -16.26
N LEU A 12 -17.24 3.62 -15.37
CA LEU A 12 -16.71 4.15 -14.12
C LEU A 12 -16.18 3.04 -13.20
N VAL A 13 -16.93 1.95 -13.05
CA VAL A 13 -16.51 0.79 -12.25
C VAL A 13 -15.24 0.15 -12.84
N ALA A 14 -15.17 0.00 -14.16
CA ALA A 14 -13.98 -0.53 -14.82
C ALA A 14 -12.75 0.37 -14.61
N ILE A 15 -12.90 1.69 -14.70
CA ILE A 15 -11.81 2.65 -14.45
C ILE A 15 -11.33 2.55 -12.99
N LEU A 16 -12.26 2.49 -12.03
CA LEU A 16 -11.91 2.34 -10.61
C LEU A 16 -11.18 1.02 -10.34
N ALA A 17 -11.60 -0.08 -10.98
CA ALA A 17 -10.93 -1.38 -10.86
C ALA A 17 -9.50 -1.36 -11.45
N VAL A 18 -9.29 -0.64 -12.56
CA VAL A 18 -7.95 -0.43 -13.13
C VAL A 18 -7.10 0.38 -12.15
N ILE A 19 -7.60 1.49 -11.61
CA ILE A 19 -6.84 2.29 -10.63
C ILE A 19 -6.48 1.46 -9.39
N TYR A 20 -7.41 0.64 -8.90
CA TYR A 20 -7.18 -0.26 -7.76
C TYR A 20 -6.08 -1.30 -8.03
N THR A 21 -5.92 -1.74 -9.28
CA THR A 21 -4.91 -2.74 -9.65
C THR A 21 -3.58 -2.13 -10.09
N GLN A 22 -3.54 -0.85 -10.46
CA GLN A 22 -2.35 -0.20 -11.01
C GLN A 22 -1.56 0.64 -10.01
N PHE A 23 -2.12 0.97 -8.83
CA PHE A 23 -1.44 1.79 -7.83
C PHE A 23 -1.29 1.08 -6.49
N THR A 24 -0.30 1.51 -5.72
CA THR A 24 -0.08 1.11 -4.34
C THR A 24 0.10 2.37 -3.49
N ILE A 25 -0.66 2.44 -2.40
CA ILE A 25 -0.50 3.34 -1.27
C ILE A 25 0.32 2.59 -0.23
N PHE A 26 1.56 3.02 -0.04
CA PHE A 26 2.51 2.36 0.85
C PHE A 26 2.76 3.24 2.07
N ILE A 27 2.40 2.73 3.24
CA ILE A 27 2.49 3.47 4.50
C ILE A 27 3.74 3.01 5.24
N VAL A 28 4.68 3.93 5.40
CA VAL A 28 5.91 3.72 6.17
C VAL A 28 5.66 4.21 7.60
N PRO A 29 5.54 3.29 8.58
CA PRO A 29 5.39 3.68 9.97
C PRO A 29 6.64 4.41 10.47
N PRO A 30 6.52 5.22 11.54
CA PRO A 30 7.66 5.85 12.15
C PRO A 30 8.65 4.79 12.64
N ILE A 31 9.89 4.90 12.17
CA ILE A 31 11.03 4.08 12.59
C ILE A 31 12.02 4.98 13.32
N GLY A 32 12.89 4.42 14.16
CA GLY A 32 13.80 5.23 14.99
C GLY A 32 14.64 6.26 14.20
N SER A 33 14.90 6.03 12.91
CA SER A 33 15.58 6.95 12.00
C SER A 33 14.65 7.87 11.18
N LEU A 34 13.33 7.62 11.17
CA LEU A 34 12.31 8.38 10.44
C LEU A 34 11.10 8.63 11.36
N PRO A 35 11.19 9.61 12.28
CA PRO A 35 10.28 9.75 13.42
C PRO A 35 8.85 10.17 13.04
N THR A 36 8.64 10.76 11.86
CA THR A 36 7.32 11.20 11.40
C THR A 36 6.54 10.11 10.66
N GLY A 37 7.21 9.04 10.21
CA GLY A 37 6.67 8.16 9.18
C GLY A 37 6.38 8.93 7.87
N MET A 38 5.90 8.23 6.85
CA MET A 38 5.38 8.85 5.63
C MET A 38 4.52 7.87 4.83
N THR A 39 3.65 8.39 3.99
CA THR A 39 2.90 7.59 3.01
C THR A 39 3.41 7.91 1.62
N ILE A 40 3.71 6.90 0.82
CA ILE A 40 4.12 7.07 -0.58
C ILE A 40 3.14 6.37 -1.50
N VAL A 41 2.85 6.98 -2.65
CA VAL A 41 2.03 6.36 -3.69
C VAL A 41 2.89 6.12 -4.91
N PHE A 42 2.86 4.89 -5.42
CA PHE A 42 3.63 4.46 -6.58
C PHE A 42 2.84 3.47 -7.45
N PRO A 43 3.19 3.28 -8.73
CA PRO A 43 2.58 2.25 -9.58
C PRO A 43 2.84 0.87 -8.99
N ARG A 44 1.83 0.02 -8.96
CA ARG A 44 1.85 -1.26 -8.25
C ARG A 44 3.06 -2.10 -8.63
N LEU A 45 3.80 -2.54 -7.61
CA LEU A 45 4.90 -3.49 -7.76
C LEU A 45 4.35 -4.92 -7.67
N SER A 46 5.05 -5.88 -8.26
CA SER A 46 4.59 -7.28 -8.37
C SER A 46 4.24 -7.94 -7.03
N LYS A 47 4.82 -7.47 -5.93
CA LYS A 47 4.61 -8.00 -4.57
C LYS A 47 3.83 -7.07 -3.64
N THR A 48 3.31 -5.94 -4.12
CA THR A 48 2.60 -4.97 -3.27
C THR A 48 1.09 -5.06 -3.44
N SER A 49 0.36 -4.84 -2.34
CA SER A 49 -1.10 -4.65 -2.32
C SER A 49 -1.49 -3.21 -2.70
N PHE A 50 -2.79 -2.93 -2.86
CA PHE A 50 -3.26 -1.56 -3.11
C PHE A 50 -3.00 -0.64 -1.91
N ILE A 51 -3.21 -1.14 -0.69
CA ILE A 51 -2.78 -0.50 0.56
C ILE A 51 -1.82 -1.48 1.21
N ASP A 52 -0.60 -1.02 1.49
CA ASP A 52 0.47 -1.90 1.97
C ASP A 52 1.43 -1.15 2.90
N SER A 53 2.23 -1.88 3.65
CA SER A 53 3.25 -1.32 4.54
C SER A 53 4.46 -2.25 4.60
N PRO A 54 5.64 -1.77 5.05
CA PRO A 54 6.80 -2.63 5.27
C PRO A 54 6.44 -3.84 6.14
N ASP A 55 5.64 -3.61 7.17
CA ASP A 55 5.26 -4.60 8.16
C ASP A 55 4.31 -5.65 7.58
N ALA A 56 3.32 -5.24 6.79
CA ALA A 56 2.42 -6.16 6.11
C ALA A 56 3.15 -7.03 5.06
N ILE A 57 4.22 -6.52 4.42
CA ILE A 57 5.07 -7.33 3.54
C ILE A 57 5.91 -8.31 4.37
N CYS A 58 6.49 -7.85 5.48
CA CYS A 58 7.28 -8.68 6.37
C CYS A 58 6.48 -9.82 6.98
N GLU A 59 5.26 -9.55 7.43
CA GLU A 59 4.37 -10.57 7.98
C GLU A 59 4.02 -11.62 6.91
N ARG A 60 3.69 -11.20 5.68
CA ARG A 60 3.33 -12.13 4.60
C ARG A 60 4.50 -12.96 4.06
N GLU A 61 5.70 -12.39 4.00
CA GLU A 61 6.87 -13.06 3.39
C GLU A 61 7.73 -13.80 4.42
N MET A 62 7.80 -13.32 5.67
CA MET A 62 8.66 -13.87 6.72
C MET A 62 7.89 -14.41 7.93
N GLY A 63 6.59 -14.12 8.07
CA GLY A 63 5.77 -14.52 9.23
C GLY A 63 6.14 -13.81 10.52
N HIS A 64 6.94 -12.74 10.44
CA HIS A 64 7.31 -11.90 11.58
C HIS A 64 7.82 -10.52 11.12
N VAL A 65 7.55 -9.51 11.94
CA VAL A 65 8.06 -8.15 11.73
C VAL A 65 9.34 -7.92 12.54
N ASN A 66 10.44 -7.61 11.85
CA ASN A 66 11.69 -7.19 12.48
C ASN A 66 12.35 -6.00 11.74
N LEU A 67 13.31 -5.34 12.40
CA LEU A 67 14.02 -4.17 11.86
C LEU A 67 14.72 -4.45 10.53
N LEU A 68 15.29 -5.65 10.37
CA LEU A 68 15.99 -6.04 9.15
C LEU A 68 15.01 -6.14 7.98
N CYS A 69 13.87 -6.79 8.18
CA CYS A 69 12.84 -6.94 7.17
C CYS A 69 12.25 -5.59 6.77
N ARG A 70 11.98 -4.69 7.73
CA ARG A 70 11.58 -3.30 7.45
C ARG A 70 12.62 -2.59 6.59
N GLY A 71 13.91 -2.74 6.91
CA GLY A 71 15.00 -2.16 6.14
C GLY A 71 15.08 -2.69 4.72
N VAL A 72 14.97 -4.02 4.54
CA VAL A 72 15.03 -4.68 3.23
C VAL A 72 13.83 -4.32 2.37
N THR A 73 12.61 -4.34 2.93
CA THR A 73 11.38 -3.98 2.21
C THR A 73 11.40 -2.51 1.79
N LEU A 74 11.81 -1.60 2.69
CA LEU A 74 11.98 -0.18 2.36
C LEU A 74 13.06 0.03 1.28
N GLY A 75 14.19 -0.67 1.38
CA GLY A 75 15.25 -0.60 0.37
C GLY A 75 14.79 -1.09 -1.00
N ALA A 76 14.05 -2.21 -1.05
CA ALA A 76 13.50 -2.76 -2.27
C ALA A 76 12.46 -1.84 -2.91
N VAL A 77 11.58 -1.23 -2.10
CA VAL A 77 10.61 -0.24 -2.56
C VAL A 77 11.33 1.01 -3.04
N ALA A 78 12.31 1.55 -2.31
CA ALA A 78 13.06 2.73 -2.73
C ALA A 78 13.82 2.52 -4.05
N ALA A 79 14.32 1.30 -4.30
CA ALA A 79 15.04 0.98 -5.54
C ALA A 79 14.12 0.77 -6.75
N LYS A 80 12.89 0.25 -6.54
CA LYS A 80 11.99 -0.14 -7.64
C LYS A 80 10.79 0.77 -7.84
N ALA A 81 10.36 1.48 -6.80
CA ALA A 81 9.16 2.30 -6.84
C ALA A 81 9.43 3.67 -7.48
N LYS A 82 8.67 4.00 -8.51
CA LYS A 82 8.57 5.36 -9.02
C LYS A 82 7.56 6.13 -8.17
N ILE A 83 8.04 6.97 -7.25
CA ILE A 83 7.19 7.75 -6.35
C ILE A 83 6.42 8.80 -7.15
N ILE A 84 5.09 8.73 -7.09
CA ILE A 84 4.18 9.69 -7.74
C ILE A 84 3.79 10.78 -6.75
N ALA A 85 3.53 10.40 -5.50
CA ALA A 85 3.14 11.33 -4.45
C ALA A 85 3.71 10.91 -3.10
N ARG A 86 3.93 11.91 -2.24
CA ARG A 86 4.32 11.76 -0.83
C ARG A 86 3.27 12.47 0.02
N LEU A 87 2.70 11.74 0.97
CA LEU A 87 1.70 12.22 1.91
C LEU A 87 2.22 12.02 3.34
N PRO A 88 1.72 12.77 4.32
CA PRO A 88 2.02 12.50 5.72
C PRO A 88 1.57 11.10 6.13
N TYR A 89 2.18 10.58 7.19
CA TYR A 89 1.79 9.32 7.80
C TYR A 89 0.33 9.38 8.27
N SER A 90 -0.40 8.28 8.10
CA SER A 90 -1.74 8.10 8.64
C SER A 90 -1.84 6.75 9.33
N ASP A 91 -2.10 6.79 10.64
CA ASP A 91 -2.22 5.58 11.45
C ASP A 91 -3.40 4.70 11.00
N THR A 92 -4.51 5.33 10.59
CA THR A 92 -5.68 4.61 10.09
C THR A 92 -5.34 3.81 8.83
N LEU A 93 -4.62 4.40 7.86
CA LEU A 93 -4.19 3.70 6.65
C LEU A 93 -3.17 2.61 6.95
N TYR A 94 -2.27 2.86 7.90
CA TYR A 94 -1.33 1.86 8.37
C TYR A 94 -2.05 0.64 8.95
N ARG A 95 -3.03 0.85 9.85
CA ARG A 95 -3.84 -0.24 10.41
C ARG A 95 -4.60 -1.00 9.33
N ILE A 96 -5.18 -0.32 8.34
CA ILE A 96 -5.86 -0.97 7.22
C ILE A 96 -4.89 -1.84 6.40
N SER A 97 -3.63 -1.41 6.24
CA SER A 97 -2.60 -2.24 5.57
C SER A 97 -2.31 -3.55 6.31
N MET A 98 -2.50 -3.55 7.64
CA MET A 98 -2.30 -4.71 8.50
C MET A 98 -3.58 -5.54 8.64
N VAL A 99 -4.79 -4.99 8.47
CA VAL A 99 -6.09 -5.66 8.70
C VAL A 99 -6.32 -6.91 7.81
N GLY A 100 -5.49 -7.15 6.79
CA GLY A 100 -5.45 -8.43 6.07
C GLY A 100 -4.87 -9.60 6.87
N ASP A 101 -4.04 -9.33 7.87
CA ASP A 101 -3.50 -10.28 8.84
C ASP A 101 -3.83 -9.77 10.25
N THR A 102 -4.71 -10.49 10.94
CA THR A 102 -5.05 -10.24 12.34
C THR A 102 -3.83 -9.81 13.16
N PRO A 103 -3.93 -8.74 13.98
CA PRO A 103 -2.83 -8.38 14.86
C PRO A 103 -2.58 -9.57 15.78
N ALA A 104 -1.44 -10.24 15.58
CA ALA A 104 -0.96 -11.24 16.50
C ALA A 104 -0.85 -10.57 17.88
N LYS A 105 -1.53 -11.19 18.85
CA LYS A 105 -1.48 -10.85 20.27
C LYS A 105 -0.05 -10.69 20.77
#